data_AF-A0A7Y5YFC3-F1
#
_entry.id   AF-A0A7Y5YFC3-F1
#
_cell.length_a   1.000
_cell.length_b   1.000
_cell.length_c   1.000
_cell.angle_alpha   90.00
_cell.angle_beta   90.00
_cell.angle_gamma   90.00
#
_symmetry.space_group_name_H-M   'P 1'
#
loop_
_entity.id
_entity.type
_entity.pdbx_description
1 polymer ?
#
loop_
_entity_poly.entity_id
_entity_poly.type
_entity_poly.pdbx_seq_one_letter_code
_entity_poly.pdbx_strand_id
1 'polypeptide(L)'
;MRAFLGFLQIACGIGGVIALFNGQWLAMVGALTTAFVIGLVGVRATKAVNGISDLGFEAIGSVSQAVDLIRRGAYTQAEGVSLGAVNSLRFGGDRHFLPIALTVRAVALCANGKFDAARMAADEAEALSRNPPARSPGGYDEIRPMILAVQRELRSSTPSSGRVVLEFLAAEEAV
;
A
#
# COMPACT_ATOMS: atom_id res chain seq x y z
N MET A 1 24.26 3.82 13.80
CA MET A 1 23.56 4.93 13.10
C MET A 1 22.07 5.01 13.40
N ARG A 2 21.30 3.90 13.45
CA ARG A 2 19.87 3.89 13.82
C ARG A 2 19.52 4.61 15.13
N ALA A 3 20.31 4.40 16.18
CA ALA A 3 20.09 5.08 17.48
C ALA A 3 20.28 6.60 17.39
N PHE A 4 21.22 7.08 16.57
CA PHE A 4 21.56 8.50 16.46
C PHE A 4 20.47 9.30 15.73
N LEU A 5 19.85 8.70 14.71
CA LEU A 5 18.70 9.28 13.99
C LEU A 5 17.44 9.36 14.87
N GLY A 6 17.18 8.33 15.69
CA GLY A 6 16.09 8.36 16.66
C GLY A 6 16.27 9.44 17.73
N PHE A 7 17.49 9.61 18.26
CA PHE A 7 17.80 10.69 19.21
C PHE A 7 17.62 12.08 18.60
N LEU A 8 18.00 12.29 17.34
CA LEU A 8 17.83 13.56 16.65
C LEU A 8 16.34 13.90 16.42
N GLN A 9 15.53 12.90 16.07
CA GLN A 9 14.09 13.08 15.83
C GLN A 9 13.33 13.36 17.14
N ILE A 10 13.74 12.72 18.25
CA ILE A 10 13.23 13.01 19.58
C ILE A 10 13.64 14.42 20.03
N ALA A 11 14.89 14.83 19.79
CA ALA A 11 15.37 16.17 20.11
C ALA A 11 14.62 17.27 19.32
N CYS A 12 14.33 17.05 18.03
CA CYS A 12 13.50 17.95 17.23
C CYS A 12 12.04 17.98 17.70
N GLY A 13 11.48 16.84 18.12
CA GLY A 13 10.13 16.77 18.70
C GLY A 13 10.02 17.54 20.02
N ILE A 14 10.97 17.34 20.93
CA ILE A 14 11.03 18.04 22.22
C ILE A 14 11.26 19.55 22.00
N GLY A 15 12.15 19.94 21.09
CA GLY A 15 12.37 21.34 20.72
C GLY A 15 11.14 22.02 20.11
N GLY A 16 10.38 21.29 19.27
CA GLY A 16 9.12 21.78 18.69
C GLY A 16 8.03 22.02 19.74
N VAL A 17 7.92 21.16 20.76
CA VAL A 17 6.97 21.34 21.87
C VAL A 17 7.35 22.55 22.73
N ILE A 18 8.63 22.74 23.05
CA ILE A 18 9.11 23.90 23.84
C ILE A 18 8.88 25.22 23.06
N ALA A 19 9.06 25.23 21.74
CA ALA A 19 8.80 26.40 20.91
C ALA A 19 7.31 26.79 20.83
N LEU A 20 6.40 25.81 20.93
CA LEU A 20 4.95 26.02 20.96
C LEU A 20 4.51 26.86 22.18
N PHE A 21 5.12 26.59 23.35
CA PHE A 21 4.82 27.32 24.59
C PHE A 21 5.44 28.73 24.64
N ASN A 22 6.46 29.01 23.82
CA ASN A 22 7.15 30.32 23.77
C ASN A 22 6.74 31.21 22.58
N GLY A 23 5.69 30.85 21.83
CA GLY A 23 5.18 31.65 20.71
C GLY A 23 6.12 31.73 19.49
N GLN A 24 7.13 30.84 19.41
CA GLN A 24 8.11 30.82 18.32
C GLN A 24 7.67 29.90 17.16
N TRP A 25 6.58 30.28 16.51
CA TRP A 25 5.95 29.52 15.42
C TRP A 25 6.89 29.21 14.25
N LEU A 26 7.81 30.12 13.92
CA LEU A 26 8.78 29.92 12.84
C LEU A 26 9.80 28.81 13.14
N ALA A 27 10.23 28.68 14.41
CA ALA A 27 11.15 27.62 14.83
C ALA A 27 10.45 26.25 14.81
N MET A 28 9.16 26.20 15.15
CA MET A 28 8.34 25.00 15.05
C MET A 28 8.19 24.51 13.60
N VAL A 29 7.86 25.42 12.67
CA VAL A 29 7.75 25.08 11.25
C VAL A 29 9.10 24.63 10.68
N GLY A 30 10.20 25.27 11.08
CA GLY A 30 11.55 24.85 10.70
C GLY A 30 11.92 23.45 11.22
N ALA A 31 11.57 23.13 12.47
CA ALA A 31 11.83 21.81 13.06
C ALA A 31 10.98 20.71 12.39
N LEU A 32 9.71 20.98 12.10
CA LEU A 32 8.81 20.06 11.40
C LEU A 32 9.27 19.75 9.97
N THR A 33 9.64 20.79 9.22
CA THR A 33 10.15 20.63 7.85
C THR A 33 11.47 19.88 7.82
N THR A 34 12.37 20.15 8.77
CA THR A 34 13.66 19.44 8.87
C THR A 34 13.46 17.98 9.24
N ALA A 35 12.57 17.66 10.19
CA ALA A 35 12.23 16.28 10.55
C ALA A 35 11.57 15.52 9.38
N PHE A 36 10.73 16.19 8.59
CA PHE A 36 10.10 15.61 7.41
C PHE A 36 11.12 15.27 6.31
N VAL A 37 12.08 16.17 6.07
CA VAL A 37 13.17 15.95 5.09
C VAL A 37 14.09 14.82 5.55
N ILE A 38 14.46 14.78 6.84
CA ILE A 38 15.29 13.71 7.40
C ILE A 38 14.57 12.36 7.34
N GLY A 39 13.26 12.33 7.59
CA GLY A 39 12.43 11.13 7.43
C GLY A 39 12.40 10.62 5.99
N LEU A 40 12.21 11.51 5.00
CA LEU A 40 12.27 11.17 3.57
C LEU A 40 13.64 10.63 3.14
N VAL A 41 14.72 11.21 3.64
CA VAL A 41 16.08 10.74 3.37
C VAL A 41 16.35 9.39 4.04
N GLY A 42 15.86 9.16 5.25
CA GLY A 42 15.94 7.88 5.95
C GLY A 42 15.20 6.74 5.24
N VAL A 43 14.00 7.01 4.72
CA VAL A 43 13.22 6.05 3.89
C VAL A 43 13.95 5.72 2.58
N ARG A 44 14.62 6.70 1.96
CA ARG A 44 15.43 6.47 0.76
C ARG A 44 16.72 5.70 1.06
N ALA A 45 17.35 5.95 2.20
CA ALA A 45 18.58 5.29 2.62
C ALA A 45 18.36 3.81 3.00
N THR A 46 17.26 3.49 3.67
CA THR A 46 16.88 2.09 3.96
C THR A 46 16.55 1.30 2.69
N LYS A 47 15.84 1.92 1.75
CA LYS A 47 15.57 1.33 0.42
C LYS A 47 16.83 1.05 -0.39
N ALA A 48 17.88 1.87 -0.25
CA ALA A 48 19.16 1.66 -0.92
C ALA A 48 19.96 0.46 -0.36
N VAL A 49 19.67 0.03 0.88
CA VAL A 49 20.37 -1.08 1.54
C VAL A 49 19.60 -2.39 1.44
N ASN A 50 18.26 -2.37 1.53
CA ASN A 50 17.42 -3.58 1.56
C ASN A 50 16.59 -3.81 0.29
N GLY A 51 16.57 -2.88 -0.68
CA GLY A 51 15.77 -2.98 -1.90
C GLY A 51 14.27 -2.71 -1.74
N ILE A 52 13.74 -2.77 -0.51
CA ILE A 52 12.33 -2.51 -0.12
C ILE A 52 12.33 -1.52 1.06
N SER A 53 11.37 -0.60 1.12
CA SER A 53 11.24 0.30 2.29
C SER A 53 10.60 -0.41 3.49
N ASP A 54 10.87 0.02 4.72
CA ASP A 54 10.24 -0.57 5.93
C ASP A 54 8.69 -0.50 5.86
N LEU A 55 8.15 0.57 5.26
CA LEU A 55 6.71 0.73 4.98
C LEU A 55 6.19 -0.26 3.93
N GLY A 56 7.02 -0.61 2.94
CA GLY A 56 6.68 -1.62 1.94
C GLY A 56 6.62 -3.02 2.53
N PHE A 57 7.52 -3.34 3.46
CA PHE A 57 7.53 -4.63 4.16
C PHE A 57 6.28 -4.81 5.04
N GLU A 58 5.90 -3.79 5.81
CA GLU A 58 4.66 -3.80 6.60
C GLU A 58 3.41 -3.87 5.72
N ALA A 59 3.42 -3.18 4.58
CA ALA A 59 2.33 -3.22 3.62
C ALA A 59 2.12 -4.62 3.01
N ILE A 60 3.19 -5.39 2.74
CA ILE A 60 3.06 -6.78 2.26
C ILE A 60 2.38 -7.67 3.30
N GLY A 61 2.72 -7.51 4.59
CA GLY A 61 2.02 -8.18 5.69
C GLY A 61 0.53 -7.80 5.73
N SER A 62 0.22 -6.53 5.47
CA SER A 62 -1.16 -6.02 5.43
C SER A 62 -1.96 -6.56 4.24
N VAL A 63 -1.33 -6.75 3.07
CA VAL A 63 -1.95 -7.41 1.91
C VAL A 63 -2.33 -8.85 2.25
N SER A 64 -1.44 -9.61 2.88
CA SER A 64 -1.71 -10.99 3.30
C SER A 64 -2.86 -11.05 4.31
N GLN A 65 -2.86 -10.15 5.28
CA GLN A 65 -3.96 -10.02 6.24
C GLN A 65 -5.30 -9.69 5.55
N ALA A 66 -5.30 -8.82 4.54
CA ALA A 66 -6.51 -8.49 3.80
C ALA A 66 -7.06 -9.70 3.01
N VAL A 67 -6.20 -10.56 2.45
CA VAL A 67 -6.60 -11.82 1.81
C VAL A 67 -7.25 -12.77 2.83
N ASP A 68 -6.66 -12.93 4.02
CA ASP A 68 -7.26 -13.76 5.07
C ASP A 68 -8.61 -13.22 5.55
N LEU A 69 -8.78 -11.90 5.62
CA LEU A 69 -10.06 -11.28 5.93
C LEU A 69 -11.10 -11.54 4.83
N ILE A 70 -10.71 -11.53 3.55
CA ILE A 70 -11.57 -11.90 2.43
C ILE A 70 -12.00 -13.36 2.54
N ARG A 71 -11.08 -14.29 2.82
CA ARG A 71 -11.39 -15.73 3.02
C ARG A 71 -12.41 -15.95 4.13
N ARG A 72 -12.35 -15.14 5.20
CA ARG A 72 -13.28 -15.20 6.34
C ARG A 72 -14.59 -14.43 6.13
N GLY A 73 -14.77 -13.79 4.98
CA GLY A 73 -15.94 -12.95 4.69
C GLY A 73 -15.96 -11.59 5.39
N ALA A 74 -14.86 -11.17 6.03
CA ALA A 74 -14.73 -9.91 6.77
C ALA A 74 -14.39 -8.73 5.83
N TYR A 75 -15.25 -8.49 4.83
CA TYR A 75 -14.96 -7.61 3.69
C TYR A 75 -14.77 -6.13 4.05
N THR A 76 -15.47 -5.61 5.06
CA THR A 76 -15.30 -4.21 5.52
C THR A 76 -13.93 -4.00 6.15
N GLN A 77 -13.43 -4.98 6.91
CA GLN A 77 -12.09 -4.92 7.49
C GLN A 77 -11.03 -5.07 6.41
N ALA A 78 -11.24 -5.99 5.46
CA ALA A 78 -10.35 -6.18 4.31
C ALA A 78 -10.20 -4.89 3.48
N GLU A 79 -11.28 -4.13 3.28
CA GLU A 79 -11.24 -2.84 2.58
C GLU A 79 -10.35 -1.83 3.33
N GLY A 80 -10.49 -1.71 4.65
CA GLY A 80 -9.68 -0.80 5.46
C GLY A 80 -8.19 -1.15 5.43
N VAL A 81 -7.87 -2.43 5.63
CA VAL A 81 -6.48 -2.92 5.63
C VAL A 81 -5.83 -2.77 4.25
N SER A 82 -6.54 -3.15 3.18
CA SER A 82 -6.02 -3.03 1.81
C SER A 82 -5.84 -1.56 1.37
N LEU A 83 -6.70 -0.65 1.81
CA LEU A 83 -6.50 0.80 1.60
C LEU A 83 -5.22 1.30 2.28
N GLY A 84 -4.98 0.89 3.53
CA GLY A 84 -3.75 1.20 4.26
C GLY A 84 -2.51 0.70 3.51
N ALA A 85 -2.53 -0.56 3.06
CA ALA A 85 -1.45 -1.15 2.28
C ALA A 85 -1.16 -0.38 0.99
N VAL A 86 -2.19 -0.03 0.21
CA VAL A 86 -2.05 0.76 -1.03
C VAL A 86 -1.41 2.12 -0.75
N ASN A 87 -1.83 2.81 0.31
CA ASN A 87 -1.27 4.10 0.68
C ASN A 87 0.20 3.96 1.08
N SER A 88 0.53 3.01 1.95
CA SER A 88 1.91 2.75 2.38
C SER A 88 2.84 2.42 1.21
N LEU A 89 2.38 1.60 0.25
CA LEU A 89 3.16 1.27 -0.95
C LEU A 89 3.36 2.49 -1.87
N ARG A 90 2.35 3.36 -1.99
CA ARG A 90 2.48 4.62 -2.73
C ARG A 90 3.46 5.57 -2.06
N PHE A 91 3.37 5.73 -0.73
CA PHE A 91 4.26 6.62 0.04
C PHE A 91 5.71 6.11 0.11
N GLY A 92 5.91 4.80 0.32
CA GLY A 92 7.23 4.16 0.30
C GLY A 92 7.85 4.06 -1.11
N GLY A 93 7.07 4.36 -2.15
CA GLY A 93 7.47 4.25 -3.54
C GLY A 93 7.76 2.81 -3.97
N ASP A 94 7.16 1.83 -3.29
CA ASP A 94 7.31 0.40 -3.55
C ASP A 94 6.26 -0.05 -4.58
N ARG A 95 6.34 0.60 -5.75
CA ARG A 95 5.39 0.41 -6.87
C ARG A 95 5.35 -1.01 -7.40
N HIS A 96 6.33 -1.83 -7.06
CA HIS A 96 6.38 -3.24 -7.44
C HIS A 96 5.23 -4.06 -6.82
N PHE A 97 4.91 -3.84 -5.55
CA PHE A 97 3.83 -4.54 -4.83
C PHE A 97 2.48 -3.83 -4.89
N LEU A 98 2.44 -2.64 -5.51
CA LEU A 98 1.21 -1.86 -5.63
C LEU A 98 0.10 -2.58 -6.43
N PRO A 99 0.36 -3.29 -7.54
CA PRO A 99 -0.69 -3.99 -8.29
C PRO A 99 -1.40 -5.05 -7.44
N ILE A 100 -0.65 -5.89 -6.71
CA ILE A 100 -1.25 -6.93 -5.86
C ILE A 100 -2.14 -6.30 -4.77
N ALA A 101 -1.67 -5.25 -4.11
CA ALA A 101 -2.46 -4.54 -3.10
C ALA A 101 -3.74 -3.91 -3.69
N LEU A 102 -3.65 -3.34 -4.90
CA LEU A 102 -4.81 -2.80 -5.62
C LEU A 102 -5.80 -3.89 -6.04
N THR A 103 -5.33 -5.07 -6.42
CA THR A 103 -6.20 -6.23 -6.73
C THR A 103 -6.97 -6.69 -5.50
N VAL A 104 -6.28 -6.87 -4.36
CA VAL A 104 -6.93 -7.25 -3.10
C VAL A 104 -7.95 -6.19 -2.68
N ARG A 105 -7.61 -4.91 -2.84
CA ARG A 105 -8.55 -3.81 -2.58
C ARG A 105 -9.76 -3.85 -3.53
N ALA A 106 -9.56 -4.13 -4.81
CA ALA A 106 -10.65 -4.26 -5.77
C ALA A 106 -11.62 -5.37 -5.37
N VAL A 107 -11.11 -6.53 -4.94
CA VAL A 107 -11.91 -7.65 -4.44
C VAL A 107 -12.68 -7.26 -3.18
N ALA A 108 -12.04 -6.62 -2.19
CA ALA A 108 -12.71 -6.16 -0.97
C ALA A 108 -13.81 -5.11 -1.26
N LEU A 109 -13.55 -4.17 -2.17
CA LEU A 109 -14.54 -3.18 -2.62
C LEU A 109 -15.72 -3.85 -3.32
N CYS A 110 -15.45 -4.81 -4.21
CA CYS A 110 -16.48 -5.57 -4.90
C CYS A 110 -17.34 -6.39 -3.92
N ALA A 111 -16.71 -7.00 -2.92
CA ALA A 111 -17.39 -7.75 -1.87
C ALA A 111 -18.30 -6.87 -1.00
N ASN A 112 -17.96 -5.59 -0.83
CA ASN A 112 -18.81 -4.58 -0.19
C ASN A 112 -19.80 -3.89 -1.15
N GLY A 113 -19.95 -4.37 -2.39
CA GLY A 113 -20.88 -3.81 -3.38
C GLY A 113 -20.43 -2.49 -4.04
N LYS A 114 -19.18 -2.05 -3.80
CA LYS A 114 -18.61 -0.82 -4.36
C LYS A 114 -17.98 -1.08 -5.73
N PHE A 115 -18.80 -1.49 -6.70
CA PHE A 115 -18.33 -1.98 -8.00
C PHE A 115 -17.54 -0.97 -8.82
N ASP A 116 -17.92 0.31 -8.83
CA ASP A 116 -17.20 1.34 -9.61
C ASP A 116 -15.81 1.62 -9.04
N ALA A 117 -15.69 1.71 -7.71
CA ALA A 117 -14.41 1.86 -7.04
C ALA A 117 -13.53 0.61 -7.21
N ALA A 118 -14.13 -0.58 -7.20
CA ALA A 118 -13.45 -1.84 -7.47
C ALA A 118 -12.87 -1.87 -8.90
N ARG A 119 -13.65 -1.43 -9.90
CA ARG A 119 -13.20 -1.32 -11.29
C ARG A 119 -12.01 -0.38 -11.42
N MET A 120 -12.09 0.81 -10.83
CA MET A 120 -10.98 1.77 -10.87
C MET A 120 -9.69 1.18 -10.28
N ALA A 121 -9.79 0.48 -9.15
CA ALA A 121 -8.64 -0.17 -8.52
C ALA A 121 -8.07 -1.31 -9.38
N ALA A 122 -8.93 -2.14 -10.00
CA ALA A 122 -8.52 -3.23 -10.88
C ALA A 122 -7.86 -2.71 -12.17
N ASP A 123 -8.41 -1.65 -12.77
CA ASP A 123 -7.84 -1.00 -13.96
C ASP A 123 -6.48 -0.38 -13.68
N GLU A 124 -6.30 0.24 -12.50
CA GLU A 124 -5.00 0.75 -12.07
C GLU A 124 -3.98 -0.39 -11.88
N ALA A 125 -4.38 -1.49 -11.24
CA ALA A 125 -3.54 -2.67 -11.07
C ALA A 125 -3.10 -3.24 -12.43
N GLU A 126 -4.02 -3.33 -13.39
CA GLU A 126 -3.73 -3.81 -14.74
C GLU A 126 -2.73 -2.88 -15.46
N ALA A 127 -2.97 -1.57 -15.43
CA ALA A 127 -2.08 -0.58 -16.06
C ALA A 127 -0.65 -0.67 -15.53
N LEU A 128 -0.50 -0.85 -14.21
CA LEU A 128 0.80 -1.04 -13.56
C LEU A 128 1.43 -2.39 -13.91
N SER A 129 0.64 -3.43 -14.11
CA SER A 129 1.15 -4.74 -14.53
C SER A 129 1.63 -4.74 -15.98
N ARG A 130 0.98 -3.99 -16.88
CA ARG A 130 1.38 -3.87 -18.29
C ARG A 130 2.66 -3.05 -18.46
N ASN A 131 2.86 -2.05 -17.63
CA ASN A 131 4.04 -1.19 -17.64
C ASN A 131 4.77 -1.28 -16.29
N PRO A 132 5.45 -2.41 -16.01
CA PRO A 132 6.15 -2.59 -14.75
C PRO A 132 7.25 -1.51 -14.60
N PRO A 133 7.47 -0.99 -13.39
CA PRO A 133 8.52 -0.01 -13.14
C PRO A 133 9.90 -0.62 -13.48
N ALA A 134 10.78 0.18 -14.08
CA ALA A 134 12.08 -0.24 -14.64
C ALA A 134 13.06 -0.94 -13.66
N ARG A 135 12.74 -0.98 -12.36
CA ARG A 135 13.49 -1.70 -11.31
C ARG A 135 12.55 -2.63 -10.54
N SER A 136 11.85 -3.49 -11.25
CA SER A 136 11.05 -4.55 -10.66
C SER A 136 11.86 -5.85 -10.60
N PRO A 137 11.92 -6.53 -9.45
CA PRO A 137 12.64 -7.80 -9.30
C PRO A 137 11.97 -9.03 -10.00
N GLY A 138 10.99 -8.83 -10.89
CA GLY A 138 10.20 -9.93 -11.49
C GLY A 138 8.95 -10.27 -10.68
N GLY A 139 8.07 -11.15 -11.17
CA GLY A 139 6.83 -11.60 -10.47
C GLY A 139 5.52 -10.94 -10.93
N TYR A 140 5.58 -9.98 -11.87
CA TYR A 140 4.36 -9.39 -12.45
C TYR A 140 3.54 -10.39 -13.29
N ASP A 141 4.21 -11.33 -13.95
CA ASP A 141 3.54 -12.32 -14.79
C ASP A 141 2.82 -13.39 -13.97
N GLU A 142 3.22 -13.60 -12.71
CA GLU A 142 2.57 -14.52 -11.76
C GLU A 142 1.25 -13.92 -11.24
N ILE A 143 1.23 -12.62 -10.94
CA ILE A 143 0.03 -11.94 -10.41
C ILE A 143 -0.93 -11.44 -11.50
N ARG A 144 -0.46 -11.33 -12.76
CA ARG A 144 -1.27 -10.83 -13.89
C ARG A 144 -2.52 -11.68 -14.17
N PRO A 145 -2.50 -13.02 -14.17
CA PRO A 145 -3.70 -13.83 -14.32
C PRO A 145 -4.79 -13.49 -13.30
N MET A 146 -4.40 -13.26 -12.04
CA MET A 146 -5.32 -12.90 -10.97
C MET A 146 -5.90 -11.50 -11.16
N ILE A 147 -5.08 -10.51 -11.56
CA ILE A 147 -5.54 -9.16 -11.92
C ILE A 147 -6.60 -9.24 -13.04
N LEU A 148 -6.33 -10.03 -14.08
CA LEU A 148 -7.21 -10.17 -15.24
C LEU A 148 -8.50 -10.92 -14.90
N ALA A 149 -8.47 -11.90 -14.01
CA ALA A 149 -9.67 -12.60 -13.53
C ALA A 149 -10.62 -11.62 -12.83
N VAL A 150 -10.11 -10.90 -11.83
CA VAL A 150 -10.87 -9.88 -11.10
C VAL A 150 -11.43 -8.81 -12.04
N GLN A 151 -10.62 -8.32 -12.99
CA GLN A 151 -11.05 -7.31 -13.94
C GLN A 151 -12.13 -7.83 -14.90
N ARG A 152 -12.00 -9.06 -15.39
CA ARG A 152 -12.98 -9.68 -16.30
C ARG A 152 -14.35 -9.77 -15.65
N GLU A 153 -14.43 -10.26 -14.42
CA GLU A 153 -15.70 -10.39 -13.72
C GLU A 153 -16.28 -9.01 -13.35
N LEU A 154 -15.44 -8.05 -12.94
CA LEU A 154 -15.88 -6.68 -12.69
C LEU A 154 -16.42 -5.97 -13.93
N ARG A 155 -15.90 -6.28 -15.12
CA ARG A 155 -16.36 -5.73 -16.41
C ARG A 155 -17.54 -6.48 -17.01
N SER A 156 -17.98 -7.58 -16.41
CA SER A 156 -19.18 -8.27 -16.86
C SER A 156 -20.41 -7.35 -16.72
N SER A 157 -21.45 -7.64 -17.49
CA SER A 157 -22.73 -6.91 -17.45
C SER A 157 -23.43 -7.01 -16.09
N THR A 158 -23.16 -8.08 -15.32
CA THR A 158 -23.69 -8.32 -13.98
C THR A 158 -22.56 -8.79 -13.06
N PRO A 159 -21.74 -7.87 -12.52
CA PRO A 159 -20.61 -8.24 -11.68
C PRO A 159 -21.12 -8.88 -10.38
N SER A 160 -20.61 -10.07 -10.07
CA SER A 160 -20.96 -10.78 -8.84
C SER A 160 -19.84 -10.74 -7.83
N SER A 161 -20.11 -10.14 -6.66
CA SER A 161 -19.20 -10.11 -5.52
C SER A 161 -18.69 -11.50 -5.13
N GLY A 162 -19.57 -12.51 -5.13
CA GLY A 162 -19.20 -13.88 -4.80
C GLY A 162 -18.29 -14.53 -5.84
N ARG A 163 -18.53 -14.26 -7.14
CA ARG A 163 -17.67 -14.78 -8.21
C ARG A 163 -16.29 -14.13 -8.20
N VAL A 164 -16.22 -12.81 -8.03
CA VAL A 164 -14.93 -12.09 -7.93
C VAL A 164 -14.08 -12.65 -6.80
N VAL A 165 -14.66 -12.89 -5.63
CA VAL A 165 -13.93 -13.47 -4.48
C VAL A 165 -13.47 -14.90 -4.78
N LEU A 166 -14.35 -15.74 -5.34
CA LEU A 166 -14.00 -17.13 -5.66
C LEU A 166 -12.88 -17.21 -6.72
N GLU A 167 -13.00 -16.47 -7.81
CA GLU A 167 -11.98 -16.45 -8.86
C GLU A 167 -10.64 -15.90 -8.38
N PHE A 168 -10.69 -14.87 -7.52
CA PHE A 168 -9.49 -14.31 -6.89
C PHE A 168 -8.78 -15.33 -6.00
N LEU A 169 -9.51 -16.01 -5.11
CA LEU A 169 -8.92 -16.99 -4.20
C LEU A 169 -8.40 -18.22 -4.96
N ALA A 170 -9.12 -18.69 -5.97
CA ALA A 170 -8.64 -19.79 -6.81
C ALA A 170 -7.37 -19.43 -7.59
N ALA A 171 -7.23 -18.18 -8.03
CA ALA A 171 -6.02 -17.70 -8.69
C ALA A 171 -4.86 -17.51 -7.70
N GLU A 172 -5.13 -17.13 -6.46
CA GLU A 172 -4.11 -17.00 -5.42
C GLU A 172 -3.57 -18.35 -4.94
N GLU A 173 -4.39 -19.40 -4.86
CA GLU A 173 -3.94 -20.76 -4.55
C GLU A 173 -3.08 -21.40 -5.66
N ALA A 174 -3.12 -20.86 -6.88
CA ALA A 174 -2.41 -21.39 -8.04
C ALA A 174 -1.01 -20.77 -8.26
N VAL A 175 -0.66 -19.74 -7.49
CA VAL A 175 0.62 -19.01 -7.52
C VAL A 175 1.49 -19.44 -6.35
#